data_AF-A0AAU1X903-F1
#
_entry.id   AF-A0AAU1X903-F1
#
_cell.length_a   1.000
_cell.length_b   1.000
_cell.length_c   1.000
_cell.angle_alpha   90.00
_cell.angle_beta   90.00
_cell.angle_gamma   90.00
#
_symmetry.space_group_name_H-M   'P 1'
#
loop_
_entity.id
_entity.type
_entity.pdbx_description
1 polymer ?
#
loop_
_entity_poly.entity_id
_entity_poly.type
_entity_poly.pdbx_seq_one_letter_code
_entity_poly.pdbx_strand_id
1 'polypeptide(L)'
;MTPDVPNLDALLRHFADLRDGIHGGAVTRPDKEEHFRTAARLLDPYARQALGELNDELLLGQGVVDAGGVQRADDGSLFHAWTLWWDEQSAADIPPVTLYAHYGASFHHPHLRGATVSEWPLNVFDDAQAAAELPTLRAIAAADLHNLVFERDFRIVPATMAGATGVPAHQH
;
A
#
# COMPACT_ATOMS: atom_id res chain seq x y z
N MET A 1 27.80 3.86 13.37
CA MET A 1 26.36 3.58 13.44
C MET A 1 25.93 3.36 12.00
N THR A 2 25.60 2.12 11.62
CA THR A 2 25.03 1.85 10.29
C THR A 2 23.73 2.64 10.21
N PRO A 3 23.45 3.37 9.12
CA PRO A 3 22.16 4.02 8.98
C PRO A 3 21.07 2.95 9.12
N ASP A 4 20.06 3.25 9.92
CA ASP A 4 18.84 2.46 9.99
C ASP A 4 18.18 2.51 8.60
N VAL A 5 18.02 1.37 7.94
CA VAL A 5 17.44 1.28 6.60
C VAL A 5 16.20 0.40 6.69
N PRO A 6 15.04 0.97 7.07
CA PRO A 6 13.93 0.16 7.56
C PRO A 6 13.38 -0.86 6.56
N ASN A 7 13.46 -0.57 5.26
CA ASN A 7 13.07 -1.51 4.21
C ASN A 7 14.01 -2.74 4.12
N LEU A 8 15.31 -2.57 4.37
CA LEU A 8 16.25 -3.68 4.44
C LEU A 8 16.00 -4.52 5.69
N ASP A 9 15.68 -3.88 6.82
CA ASP A 9 15.33 -4.58 8.05
C ASP A 9 14.02 -5.38 7.88
N ALA A 10 13.02 -4.83 7.18
CA ALA A 10 11.80 -5.56 6.83
C ALA A 10 12.09 -6.79 5.95
N LEU A 11 12.96 -6.66 4.94
CA LEU A 11 13.39 -7.78 4.10
C LEU A 11 14.18 -8.83 4.88
N LEU A 12 15.08 -8.41 5.79
CA LEU A 12 15.81 -9.34 6.65
C LEU A 12 14.88 -10.12 7.57
N ARG A 13 13.89 -9.45 8.18
CA ARG A 13 12.83 -10.12 8.96
C ARG A 13 12.04 -11.11 8.10
N HIS A 14 11.64 -10.70 6.90
CA HIS A 14 10.90 -11.57 5.97
C HIS A 14 11.68 -12.83 5.60
N PHE A 15 12.96 -12.71 5.25
CA PHE A 15 13.79 -13.86 4.90
C PHE A 15 14.13 -14.75 6.09
N ALA A 16 14.29 -14.18 7.29
CA ALA A 16 14.46 -14.96 8.52
C ALA A 16 13.21 -15.80 8.81
N ASP A 17 12.03 -15.19 8.72
CA ASP A 17 10.75 -15.88 8.89
C ASP A 17 10.59 -17.02 7.86
N LEU A 18 11.01 -16.81 6.60
CA LEU A 18 10.92 -17.82 5.54
C LEU A 18 11.85 -19.00 5.83
N ARG A 19 13.10 -18.70 6.23
CA ARG A 19 14.10 -19.71 6.62
C ARG A 19 13.58 -20.57 7.77
N ASP A 20 12.93 -19.94 8.75
CA ASP A 20 12.52 -20.58 9.99
C ASP A 20 11.09 -21.15 9.91
N GLY A 21 10.38 -20.94 8.80
CA GLY A 21 9.02 -21.43 8.57
C GLY A 21 7.94 -20.73 9.41
N ILE A 22 8.26 -19.57 9.99
CA ILE A 22 7.40 -18.81 10.90
C ILE A 22 6.91 -17.52 10.24
N HIS A 23 6.07 -16.74 10.92
CA HIS A 23 5.77 -15.36 10.56
C HIS A 23 5.57 -14.58 11.86
N GLY A 24 6.52 -13.72 12.25
CA GLY A 24 6.46 -13.03 13.54
C GLY A 24 6.31 -13.99 14.74
N GLY A 25 7.01 -15.13 14.70
CA GLY A 25 6.93 -16.20 15.70
C GLY A 25 5.74 -17.16 15.54
N ALA A 26 4.76 -16.86 14.69
CA ALA A 26 3.63 -17.75 14.42
C ALA A 26 4.03 -18.90 13.49
N VAL A 27 3.67 -20.14 13.84
CA VAL A 27 3.94 -21.34 13.02
C VAL A 27 2.67 -21.78 12.28
N THR A 28 1.51 -21.76 12.94
CA THR A 28 0.26 -22.27 12.37
C THR A 28 -0.41 -21.24 11.47
N ARG A 29 -1.14 -21.69 10.43
CA ARG A 29 -1.86 -20.78 9.53
C ARG A 29 -2.82 -19.84 10.26
N PRO A 30 -3.66 -20.29 11.23
CA PRO A 30 -4.54 -19.38 11.97
C PRO A 30 -3.79 -18.26 12.69
N ASP A 31 -2.66 -18.55 13.33
CA ASP A 31 -1.86 -17.55 14.03
C ASP A 31 -1.23 -16.55 13.04
N LYS A 32 -0.71 -17.04 11.90
CA LYS A 32 -0.16 -16.18 10.84
C LYS A 32 -1.25 -15.27 10.24
N GLU A 33 -2.47 -15.77 10.12
CA GLU A 33 -3.62 -14.97 9.67
C GLU A 33 -4.03 -13.89 10.68
N GLU A 34 -3.88 -14.13 11.99
CA GLU A 34 -4.12 -13.07 12.98
C GLU A 34 -3.03 -12.00 12.95
N HIS A 35 -1.78 -12.38 12.70
CA HIS A 35 -0.71 -11.43 12.42
C HIS A 35 -1.02 -10.60 11.18
N PHE A 36 -1.55 -11.20 10.11
CA PHE A 36 -2.01 -10.45 8.94
C PHE A 36 -3.09 -9.42 9.29
N ARG A 37 -4.11 -9.81 10.07
CA ARG A 37 -5.15 -8.86 10.51
C ARG A 37 -4.59 -7.74 11.38
N THR A 38 -3.62 -8.06 12.23
CA THR A 38 -2.92 -7.06 13.05
C THR A 38 -2.11 -6.11 12.19
N ALA A 39 -1.32 -6.62 11.24
CA ALA A 39 -0.55 -5.81 10.30
C ALA A 39 -1.46 -4.87 9.49
N ALA A 40 -2.59 -5.37 8.98
CA ALA A 40 -3.58 -4.56 8.28
C ALA A 40 -4.11 -3.39 9.16
N ARG A 41 -4.43 -3.64 10.43
CA ARG A 41 -4.85 -2.59 11.38
C ARG A 41 -3.74 -1.57 11.66
N LEU A 42 -2.50 -2.04 11.84
CA LEU A 42 -1.34 -1.18 12.10
C LEU A 42 -1.00 -0.28 10.91
N LEU A 43 -1.18 -0.79 9.68
CA LEU A 43 -0.91 -0.03 8.46
C LEU A 43 -1.99 0.99 8.10
N ASP A 44 -3.23 0.82 8.57
CA ASP A 44 -4.36 1.69 8.20
C ASP A 44 -4.07 3.21 8.28
N PRO A 45 -3.53 3.76 9.40
CA PRO A 45 -3.21 5.19 9.46
C PRO A 45 -2.17 5.61 8.40
N TYR A 46 -1.17 4.78 8.12
CA TYR A 46 -0.09 5.10 7.19
C TYR A 46 -0.50 4.91 5.72
N ALA A 47 -1.37 3.95 5.42
CA ALA A 47 -1.96 3.76 4.10
C ALA A 47 -2.88 4.94 3.75
N ARG A 48 -3.73 5.36 4.69
CA ARG A 48 -4.56 6.56 4.55
C ARG A 48 -3.71 7.81 4.38
N GLN A 49 -2.62 7.93 5.12
CA GLN A 49 -1.70 9.04 4.97
C GLN A 49 -1.08 9.07 3.56
N ALA A 50 -0.53 7.97 3.06
CA ALA A 50 0.09 7.92 1.73
C ALA A 50 -0.90 8.27 0.60
N LEU A 51 -2.14 7.76 0.68
CA LEU A 51 -3.19 8.09 -0.29
C LEU A 51 -3.69 9.54 -0.13
N GLY A 52 -3.78 10.04 1.11
CA GLY A 52 -4.15 11.43 1.39
C GLY A 52 -3.15 12.43 0.82
N GLU A 53 -1.85 12.16 0.94
CA GLU A 53 -0.80 13.01 0.36
C GLU A 53 -0.90 13.10 -1.18
N LEU A 54 -1.19 11.98 -1.86
CA LEU A 54 -1.48 12.00 -3.31
C LEU A 54 -2.76 12.77 -3.63
N ASN A 55 -3.80 12.59 -2.82
CA ASN A 55 -5.06 13.29 -3.01
C ASN A 55 -4.87 14.82 -2.92
N ASP A 56 -4.19 15.29 -1.88
CA ASP A 56 -4.02 16.70 -1.62
C ASP A 56 -3.14 17.36 -2.70
N GLU A 57 -2.02 16.73 -3.05
CA GLU A 57 -1.02 17.33 -3.95
C GLU A 57 -1.35 17.13 -5.44
N LEU A 58 -1.90 15.97 -5.83
CA LEU A 58 -2.10 15.62 -7.24
C LEU A 58 -3.56 15.65 -7.68
N LEU A 59 -4.48 15.32 -6.78
CA LEU A 59 -5.93 15.34 -7.05
C LEU A 59 -6.62 16.59 -6.50
N LEU A 60 -5.87 17.53 -5.92
CA LEU A 60 -6.37 18.81 -5.40
C LEU A 60 -7.49 18.63 -4.35
N GLY A 61 -7.41 17.56 -3.56
CA GLY A 61 -8.39 17.21 -2.53
C GLY A 61 -9.74 16.70 -3.07
N GLN A 62 -9.85 16.39 -4.37
CA GLN A 62 -11.09 15.95 -5.00
C GLN A 62 -11.37 14.45 -4.81
N GLY A 63 -10.36 13.69 -4.42
CA GLY A 63 -10.46 12.25 -4.24
C GLY A 63 -11.00 11.82 -2.87
N VAL A 64 -11.44 10.57 -2.82
CA VAL A 64 -11.99 9.91 -1.63
C VAL A 64 -11.15 8.68 -1.31
N VAL A 65 -10.57 8.67 -0.11
CA VAL A 65 -9.88 7.49 0.43
C VAL A 65 -10.90 6.59 1.12
N ASP A 66 -11.08 5.39 0.59
CA ASP A 66 -11.91 4.34 1.21
C ASP A 66 -11.04 3.15 1.63
N ALA A 67 -11.41 2.53 2.75
CA ALA A 67 -10.80 1.29 3.20
C ALA A 67 -11.81 0.44 3.96
N GLY A 68 -11.94 -0.81 3.53
CA GLY A 68 -12.81 -1.79 4.18
C GLY A 68 -12.17 -2.40 5.43
N GLY A 69 -12.67 -3.57 5.85
CA GLY A 69 -11.94 -4.45 6.76
C GLY A 69 -11.18 -5.55 6.00
N VAL A 70 -10.40 -6.35 6.71
CA VAL A 70 -9.86 -7.60 6.16
C VAL A 70 -11.01 -8.50 5.71
N GLN A 71 -10.97 -8.94 4.46
CA GLN A 71 -11.90 -9.86 3.85
C GLN A 71 -11.26 -11.24 3.65
N ARG A 72 -12.09 -12.28 3.53
CA ARG A 72 -11.68 -13.62 3.11
C ARG A 72 -12.35 -13.95 1.77
N ALA A 73 -11.55 -14.38 0.80
CA ALA A 73 -12.05 -14.87 -0.48
C ALA A 73 -12.46 -16.36 -0.40
N ASP A 74 -13.19 -16.84 -1.41
CA ASP A 74 -13.69 -18.22 -1.47
C ASP A 74 -12.58 -19.28 -1.47
N ASP A 75 -11.40 -18.93 -2.00
CA ASP A 75 -10.21 -19.78 -2.00
C ASP A 75 -9.50 -19.82 -0.62
N GLY A 76 -10.00 -19.07 0.36
CA GLY A 76 -9.46 -18.95 1.70
C GLY A 76 -8.42 -17.84 1.87
N SER A 77 -8.01 -17.15 0.81
CA SER A 77 -7.06 -16.03 0.88
C SER A 77 -7.62 -14.87 1.70
N LEU A 78 -6.76 -14.15 2.41
CA LEU A 78 -7.12 -12.92 3.12
C LEU A 78 -6.63 -11.70 2.35
N PHE A 79 -7.38 -10.61 2.40
CA PHE A 79 -6.94 -9.36 1.82
C PHE A 79 -7.55 -8.14 2.49
N HIS A 80 -6.89 -7.00 2.34
CA HIS A 80 -7.39 -5.70 2.73
C HIS A 80 -6.90 -4.65 1.73
N ALA A 81 -7.80 -3.77 1.30
CA ALA A 81 -7.51 -2.74 0.32
C ALA A 81 -7.81 -1.36 0.91
N TRP A 82 -6.91 -0.42 0.62
CA TRP A 82 -7.14 1.02 0.72
C TRP A 82 -7.15 1.57 -0.71
N THR A 83 -8.16 2.35 -1.04
CA THR A 83 -8.39 2.85 -2.41
C THR A 83 -8.55 4.36 -2.41
N LEU A 84 -8.04 5.02 -3.44
CA LEU A 84 -8.24 6.44 -3.71
C LEU A 84 -8.99 6.60 -5.03
N TRP A 85 -10.22 7.08 -4.94
CA TRP A 85 -11.13 7.30 -6.06
C TRP A 85 -11.27 8.78 -6.38
N TRP A 86 -11.52 9.14 -7.64
CA TRP A 86 -11.90 10.49 -8.04
C TRP A 86 -12.65 10.49 -9.39
N ASP A 87 -13.28 11.62 -9.72
CA ASP A 87 -14.24 11.70 -10.83
C ASP A 87 -13.59 11.45 -12.20
N GLU A 88 -12.43 12.03 -12.51
CA GLU A 88 -11.77 11.88 -13.80
C GLU A 88 -11.36 10.42 -14.08
N GLN A 89 -10.89 9.71 -13.06
CA GLN A 89 -10.56 8.27 -13.15
C GLN A 89 -11.82 7.44 -13.32
N SER A 90 -12.86 7.71 -12.54
CA SER A 90 -14.12 6.97 -12.61
C SER A 90 -14.84 7.18 -13.95
N ALA A 91 -14.88 8.41 -14.46
CA ALA A 91 -15.44 8.74 -15.77
C ALA A 91 -14.65 8.12 -16.94
N ALA A 92 -13.37 7.83 -16.73
CA ALA A 92 -12.51 7.15 -17.68
C ALA A 92 -12.54 5.61 -17.54
N ASP A 93 -13.38 5.04 -16.68
CA ASP A 93 -13.55 3.59 -16.49
C ASP A 93 -12.22 2.86 -16.28
N ILE A 94 -11.34 3.44 -15.47
CA ILE A 94 -10.10 2.81 -14.99
C ILE A 94 -10.23 2.48 -13.50
N PRO A 95 -9.40 1.59 -12.92
CA PRO A 95 -9.41 1.33 -11.47
C PRO A 95 -8.90 2.52 -10.62
N PRO A 96 -9.21 2.57 -9.32
CA PRO A 96 -8.63 3.55 -8.40
C PRO A 96 -7.16 3.22 -8.11
N VAL A 97 -6.42 4.18 -7.56
CA VAL A 97 -5.14 3.88 -6.91
C VAL A 97 -5.41 2.99 -5.72
N THR A 98 -4.70 1.87 -5.61
CA THR A 98 -4.95 0.86 -4.59
C THR A 98 -3.67 0.50 -3.85
N LEU A 99 -3.72 0.50 -2.52
CA LEU A 99 -2.79 -0.22 -1.67
C LEU A 99 -3.48 -1.52 -1.24
N TYR A 100 -2.82 -2.66 -1.46
CA TYR A 100 -3.41 -3.98 -1.25
C TYR A 100 -2.51 -4.86 -0.40
N ALA A 101 -2.94 -5.16 0.82
CA ALA A 101 -2.36 -6.21 1.65
C ALA A 101 -3.06 -7.53 1.35
N HIS A 102 -2.30 -8.60 1.14
CA HIS A 102 -2.89 -9.92 0.90
C HIS A 102 -2.07 -11.08 1.41
N TYR A 103 -2.79 -12.16 1.73
CA TYR A 103 -2.24 -13.41 2.17
C TYR A 103 -2.91 -14.58 1.46
N GLY A 104 -2.33 -14.98 0.33
CA GLY A 104 -2.80 -16.11 -0.47
C GLY A 104 -2.93 -17.41 0.34
N ALA A 105 -3.87 -18.27 -0.02
CA ALA A 105 -4.12 -19.54 0.68
C ALA A 105 -2.89 -20.46 0.73
N SER A 106 -2.06 -20.45 -0.31
CA SER A 106 -0.82 -21.23 -0.41
C SER A 106 0.44 -20.46 -0.01
N PHE A 107 0.30 -19.20 0.40
CA PHE A 107 1.45 -18.35 0.69
C PHE A 107 2.03 -18.69 2.07
N HIS A 108 3.35 -18.60 2.17
CA HIS A 108 4.02 -18.69 3.47
C HIS A 108 3.80 -17.40 4.26
N HIS A 109 3.96 -16.24 3.61
CA HIS A 109 3.83 -14.90 4.20
C HIS A 109 2.87 -14.00 3.43
N PRO A 110 2.31 -12.98 4.09
CA PRO A 110 1.56 -11.93 3.42
C PRO A 110 2.47 -10.93 2.70
N HIS A 111 1.88 -10.16 1.79
CA HIS A 111 2.55 -9.16 0.98
C HIS A 111 1.72 -7.88 0.84
N LEU A 112 2.40 -6.79 0.47
CA LEU A 112 1.82 -5.53 0.02
C LEU A 112 2.03 -5.37 -1.48
N ARG A 113 1.07 -4.77 -2.18
CA ARG A 113 1.19 -4.43 -3.60
C ARG A 113 0.29 -3.26 -3.98
N GLY A 114 0.46 -2.77 -5.21
CA GLY A 114 -0.48 -1.86 -5.86
C GLY A 114 -1.46 -2.59 -6.77
N ALA A 115 -2.36 -1.90 -7.46
CA ALA A 115 -3.18 -2.53 -8.51
C ALA A 115 -2.32 -2.94 -9.72
N THR A 116 -1.30 -2.15 -10.03
CA THR A 116 -0.45 -2.28 -11.23
C THR A 116 1.01 -2.63 -10.92
N VAL A 117 1.41 -2.60 -9.65
CA VAL A 117 2.77 -2.94 -9.19
C VAL A 117 2.75 -4.12 -8.23
N SER A 118 3.76 -4.98 -8.32
CA SER A 118 3.79 -6.31 -7.68
C SER A 118 4.15 -6.27 -6.19
N GLU A 119 4.97 -7.22 -5.72
CA GLU A 119 4.98 -7.64 -4.32
C GLU A 119 6.11 -7.01 -3.49
N TRP A 120 5.73 -6.48 -2.33
CA TRP A 120 6.60 -6.14 -1.20
C TRP A 120 6.30 -7.08 -0.03
N PRO A 121 7.30 -7.45 0.80
CA PRO A 121 7.05 -8.26 1.98
C PRO A 121 6.17 -7.51 2.99
N LEU A 122 5.30 -8.22 3.69
CA LEU A 122 4.51 -7.66 4.80
C LEU A 122 4.90 -8.32 6.13
N ASN A 123 6.01 -7.89 6.75
CA ASN A 123 6.47 -8.35 8.06
C ASN A 123 6.44 -7.17 9.07
N VAL A 124 5.22 -6.77 9.38
CA VAL A 124 4.88 -5.68 10.30
C VAL A 124 4.14 -6.25 11.51
N PHE A 125 4.70 -6.06 12.70
CA PHE A 125 4.18 -6.64 13.94
C PHE A 125 3.94 -5.60 15.05
N ASP A 126 4.41 -4.37 14.87
CA ASP A 126 4.24 -3.25 15.78
C ASP A 126 4.10 -1.92 15.01
N ASP A 127 3.75 -0.86 15.74
CA ASP A 127 3.51 0.47 15.16
C ASP A 127 4.78 1.11 14.58
N ALA A 128 5.95 0.88 15.19
CA ALA A 128 7.21 1.42 14.67
C ALA A 128 7.55 0.82 13.30
N GLN A 129 7.32 -0.49 13.14
CA GLN A 129 7.46 -1.18 11.86
C GLN A 129 6.42 -0.69 10.85
N ALA A 130 5.18 -0.43 11.26
CA ALA A 130 4.14 0.09 10.39
C ALA A 130 4.46 1.51 9.90
N ALA A 131 4.91 2.40 10.80
CA ALA A 131 5.37 3.74 10.46
C ALA A 131 6.53 3.72 9.47
N ALA A 132 7.44 2.76 9.64
CA ALA A 132 8.58 2.58 8.76
C ALA A 132 8.21 2.14 7.33
N GLU A 133 7.01 1.59 7.11
CA GLU A 133 6.53 1.22 5.78
C GLU A 133 5.94 2.40 4.99
N LEU A 134 5.75 3.57 5.60
CA LEU A 134 5.15 4.73 4.93
C LEU A 134 5.88 5.12 3.61
N PRO A 135 7.22 5.14 3.52
CA PRO A 135 7.92 5.36 2.26
C PRO A 135 7.59 4.28 1.20
N THR A 136 7.45 3.02 1.61
CA THR A 136 7.04 1.92 0.72
C THR A 136 5.62 2.13 0.20
N LEU A 137 4.67 2.46 1.09
CA LEU A 137 3.27 2.72 0.71
C LEU A 137 3.16 3.90 -0.27
N ARG A 138 3.91 4.98 -0.03
CA ARG A 138 4.03 6.12 -0.96
C ARG A 138 4.55 5.67 -2.32
N ALA A 139 5.61 4.86 -2.34
CA ALA A 139 6.19 4.36 -3.58
C ALA A 139 5.21 3.47 -4.35
N ILE A 140 4.47 2.59 -3.67
CA ILE A 140 3.42 1.76 -4.28
C ILE A 140 2.33 2.65 -4.89
N ALA A 141 1.75 3.56 -4.10
CA ALA A 141 0.64 4.39 -4.56
C ALA A 141 1.04 5.34 -5.70
N ALA A 142 2.23 5.93 -5.63
CA ALA A 142 2.75 6.78 -6.71
C ALA A 142 3.01 6.00 -8.00
N ALA A 143 3.59 4.80 -7.89
CA ALA A 143 3.81 3.94 -9.05
C ALA A 143 2.48 3.45 -9.65
N ASP A 144 1.48 3.20 -8.81
CA ASP A 144 0.14 2.80 -9.24
C ASP A 144 -0.54 3.91 -10.05
N LEU A 145 -0.57 5.14 -9.51
CA LEU A 145 -1.09 6.32 -10.23
C LEU A 145 -0.35 6.57 -11.54
N HIS A 146 0.97 6.47 -11.53
CA HIS A 146 1.80 6.62 -12.72
C HIS A 146 1.43 5.60 -13.81
N ASN A 147 1.14 4.36 -13.42
CA ASN A 147 0.74 3.32 -14.37
C ASN A 147 -0.68 3.52 -14.92
N LEU A 148 -1.62 4.00 -14.10
CA LEU A 148 -2.97 4.35 -14.56
C LEU A 148 -2.96 5.45 -15.63
N VAL A 149 -1.99 6.37 -15.57
CA VAL A 149 -1.78 7.37 -16.62
C VAL A 149 -1.43 6.72 -17.98
N PHE A 150 -0.78 5.55 -18.02
CA PHE A 150 -0.55 4.83 -19.29
C PHE A 150 -1.80 4.12 -19.81
N GLU A 151 -2.73 3.73 -18.93
CA GLU A 151 -4.01 3.15 -19.36
C GLU A 151 -4.93 4.20 -20.01
N ARG A 152 -4.74 5.48 -19.64
CA ARG A 152 -5.42 6.64 -20.23
C ARG A 152 -4.41 7.70 -20.65
N ASP A 153 -4.43 8.86 -19.99
CA ASP A 153 -3.41 9.89 -20.12
C ASP A 153 -3.42 10.80 -18.88
N PHE A 154 -2.47 11.75 -18.84
CA PHE A 154 -2.23 12.63 -17.70
C PHE A 154 -3.44 13.46 -17.25
N ARG A 155 -4.48 13.62 -18.09
CA ARG A 155 -5.66 14.43 -17.75
C ARG A 155 -6.52 13.80 -16.66
N ILE A 156 -6.28 12.53 -16.32
CA ILE A 156 -6.86 11.92 -15.12
C ILE A 156 -6.27 12.51 -13.83
N VAL A 157 -5.18 13.31 -13.88
CA VAL A 157 -4.57 13.92 -12.70
C VAL A 157 -4.87 15.43 -12.68
N PRO A 158 -5.81 15.91 -11.84
CA PRO A 158 -6.27 17.30 -11.81
C PRO A 158 -5.17 18.35 -11.75
N ALA A 159 -4.12 18.13 -10.95
CA ALA A 159 -3.02 19.09 -10.81
C ALA A 159 -2.32 19.42 -12.15
N THR A 160 -2.25 18.46 -13.08
CA THR A 160 -1.62 18.66 -14.39
C THR A 160 -2.40 19.63 -15.28
N MET A 161 -3.73 19.69 -15.11
CA MET A 161 -4.62 20.57 -15.86
C MET A 161 -4.74 21.96 -15.21
N ALA A 162 -4.54 22.04 -13.88
CA ALA A 162 -4.52 23.29 -13.13
C ALA A 162 -3.24 24.12 -13.33
N GLY A 163 -2.30 23.66 -14.16
CA GLY A 163 -1.05 24.35 -14.43
C GLY A 163 -0.01 24.20 -13.31
N ALA A 164 -0.09 23.11 -12.51
CA ALA A 164 1.00 22.75 -11.62
C ALA A 164 2.25 22.49 -12.47
N THR A 165 3.15 23.47 -12.49
CA THR A 165 4.52 23.24 -12.91
C THR A 165 5.08 22.23 -11.92
N GLY A 166 5.82 21.21 -12.35
CA GLY A 166 6.32 20.12 -11.48
C GLY A 166 7.34 20.56 -10.40
N VAL A 167 7.17 21.74 -9.82
CA VAL A 167 7.95 22.35 -8.75
C VAL A 167 7.13 22.24 -7.46
N PRO A 168 7.64 21.58 -6.41
CA PRO A 168 6.87 21.37 -5.17
C PRO A 168 6.47 22.68 -4.49
N ALA A 169 5.26 22.73 -3.93
CA ALA A 169 4.73 23.88 -3.19
C ALA A 169 5.51 24.21 -1.90
N HIS A 170 6.41 23.32 -1.44
CA HIS A 170 7.10 23.41 -0.16
C HIS A 170 8.35 24.31 -0.17
N GLN A 171 8.46 25.25 -1.13
CA GLN A 171 9.51 26.27 -1.15
C GLN A 171 8.94 27.69 -0.98
N HIS A 172 8.17 27.97 0.09
CA HIS A 172 7.94 29.33 0.58
C HIS A 172 7.74 29.36 2.09
#